data_AF-A0A7M7PJP2-F1
#
_entry.id   AF-A0A7M7PJP2-F1
#
_cell.length_a   1.000
_cell.length_b   1.000
_cell.length_c   1.000
_cell.angle_alpha   90.00
_cell.angle_beta   90.00
_cell.angle_gamma   90.00
#
_symmetry.space_group_name_H-M   'P 1'
#
loop_
_entity.id
_entity.type
_entity.pdbx_description
1 polymer ?
#
loop_
_entity_poly.entity_id
_entity_poly.type
_entity_poly.pdbx_seq_one_letter_code
_entity_poly.pdbx_strand_id
1 'polypeptide(L)'
;MFRRRPTVYTLLLLFALALVFLLVALYNDRTTDDRHGPIIHNDGVLNIQQKVLKFELRSKKGQRPSNDKPSKTLHASNGSEDSYLASSSNFSDDEVKERPSDLTGDNAGEVRVSSDDDPQESEDDVDDDEEGQVDAAPNHLRVLNAQARTKKLQADEKPMEEEKAGQLKREMGLKRRFWHEWDEYDKTAWKTLPLVTGLEEPEMQTGDAIFYNRVGKCGSRSVIAVLRLLALKNRFHLVSSLTYNATKLVPEYEKMMVTVLSQIQKPYLFQRHVYFIDFRRYGVKQPKYINIIRDPLSRMVSHYYFQRFGDGKSSRNYSGKDKYQTFDACVLNLKKECFGGRTFYIIPYFCGQDPRCRDPSTWALNEAKQNVQDHFVAVGLLEELEDTFRVFETVLPDAFEGALDIYRNIVSGEVGKNLSVMVTKHKVQPSPEVARIMKDYMRLEYIFYEFIKTRFHTLKRELGIS
;
A
#
# COMPACT_ATOMS: atom_id res chain seq x y z
N MET A 1 -81.26 -9.73 -21.89
CA MET A 1 -80.01 -9.34 -22.60
C MET A 1 -78.89 -10.29 -22.21
N PHE A 2 -78.32 -11.05 -23.16
CA PHE A 2 -77.21 -11.97 -22.88
C PHE A 2 -75.88 -11.23 -22.71
N ARG A 3 -75.32 -11.20 -21.49
CA ARG A 3 -73.91 -10.81 -21.26
C ARG A 3 -73.01 -11.96 -21.75
N ARG A 4 -72.43 -11.83 -22.94
CA ARG A 4 -71.36 -12.75 -23.40
C ARG A 4 -70.16 -12.62 -22.46
N ARG A 5 -69.69 -13.74 -21.91
CA ARG A 5 -68.42 -13.80 -21.16
C ARG A 5 -67.25 -13.58 -22.15
N PRO A 6 -66.21 -12.83 -21.78
CA PRO A 6 -65.02 -12.69 -22.61
C PRO A 6 -64.39 -14.08 -22.87
N THR A 7 -63.99 -14.33 -24.11
CA THR A 7 -63.28 -15.58 -24.47
C THR A 7 -61.84 -15.52 -23.94
N VAL A 8 -61.22 -16.68 -23.74
CA VAL A 8 -59.83 -16.79 -23.23
C VAL A 8 -58.85 -15.92 -24.05
N TYR A 9 -59.05 -15.84 -25.37
CA TYR A 9 -58.29 -14.95 -26.26
C TYR A 9 -58.40 -13.46 -25.90
N THR A 10 -59.59 -12.97 -25.51
CA THR A 10 -59.74 -11.56 -25.10
C THR A 10 -59.05 -11.26 -23.77
N LEU A 11 -59.01 -12.22 -22.84
CA LEU A 11 -58.23 -12.09 -21.59
C LEU A 11 -56.72 -12.10 -21.85
N LEU A 12 -56.24 -12.99 -22.73
CA LEU A 12 -54.83 -13.02 -23.14
C LEU A 12 -54.39 -11.74 -23.86
N LEU A 13 -55.23 -11.19 -24.74
CA LEU A 13 -54.95 -9.94 -25.45
C LEU A 13 -54.86 -8.73 -24.48
N LEU A 14 -55.78 -8.65 -23.51
CA LEU A 14 -55.73 -7.62 -22.47
C LEU A 14 -54.49 -7.76 -21.57
N PHE A 15 -54.09 -8.99 -21.22
CA PHE A 15 -52.87 -9.22 -20.44
C PHE A 15 -51.60 -8.83 -21.22
N ALA A 16 -51.52 -9.18 -22.52
CA ALA A 16 -50.42 -8.78 -23.39
C ALA A 16 -50.33 -7.24 -23.53
N LEU A 17 -51.47 -6.55 -23.72
CA LEU A 17 -51.52 -5.09 -23.77
C LEU A 17 -51.05 -4.46 -22.44
N ALA A 18 -51.51 -4.97 -21.29
CA ALA A 18 -51.08 -4.49 -19.98
C ALA A 18 -49.56 -4.64 -19.79
N LEU A 19 -48.98 -5.74 -20.26
CA LEU A 19 -47.54 -6.00 -20.17
C LEU A 19 -46.72 -5.07 -21.08
N VAL A 20 -47.23 -4.73 -22.27
CA VAL A 20 -46.64 -3.69 -23.14
C VAL A 20 -46.70 -2.31 -22.47
N PHE A 21 -47.83 -1.93 -21.88
CA PHE A 21 -47.94 -0.65 -21.15
C PHE A 21 -46.97 -0.59 -19.96
N LEU A 22 -46.79 -1.69 -19.22
CA LEU A 22 -45.83 -1.76 -18.12
C LEU A 22 -44.38 -1.58 -18.61
N LEU A 23 -44.03 -2.21 -19.74
CA LEU A 23 -42.71 -2.07 -20.36
C LEU A 23 -42.46 -0.65 -20.90
N VAL A 24 -43.47 -0.01 -21.49
CA VAL A 24 -43.38 1.40 -21.94
C VAL A 24 -43.24 2.35 -20.75
N ALA A 25 -43.95 2.11 -19.64
CA ALA A 25 -43.78 2.89 -18.42
C ALA A 25 -42.36 2.75 -17.84
N LEU A 26 -41.85 1.52 -17.71
CA LEU A 26 -40.48 1.25 -17.24
C LEU A 26 -39.38 1.75 -18.20
N TYR A 27 -39.69 1.91 -19.48
CA TYR A 27 -38.79 2.52 -20.46
C TYR A 27 -38.76 4.04 -20.31
N ASN A 28 -39.93 4.69 -20.22
CA ASN A 28 -40.04 6.14 -20.11
C ASN A 28 -39.50 6.67 -18.77
N ASP A 29 -39.70 5.94 -17.67
CA ASP A 29 -39.18 6.29 -16.32
C ASP A 29 -37.63 6.29 -16.26
N ARG A 30 -36.95 5.66 -17.24
CA ARG A 30 -35.49 5.78 -17.41
C ARG A 30 -35.03 6.99 -18.22
N THR A 31 -35.94 7.80 -18.75
CA THR A 31 -35.63 8.89 -19.69
C THR A 31 -35.91 10.30 -19.16
N THR A 32 -36.30 10.44 -17.88
CA THR A 32 -36.65 11.74 -17.27
C THR A 32 -35.93 12.02 -15.94
N ASP A 33 -34.63 12.31 -15.99
CA ASP A 33 -33.95 13.12 -14.95
C ASP A 33 -32.88 14.02 -15.60
N ASP A 34 -33.36 14.97 -16.40
CA ASP A 34 -32.53 15.84 -17.24
C ASP A 34 -32.26 17.20 -16.56
N ARG A 35 -31.50 17.20 -15.46
CA ARG A 35 -30.99 18.45 -14.86
C ARG A 35 -29.72 18.91 -15.57
N HIS A 36 -29.93 19.79 -16.55
CA HIS A 36 -28.90 20.37 -17.40
C HIS A 36 -27.86 21.20 -16.61
N GLY A 37 -26.61 20.77 -16.70
CA GLY A 37 -25.41 21.61 -16.53
C GLY A 37 -24.62 21.65 -17.84
N PRO A 38 -23.83 22.71 -18.12
CA PRO A 38 -23.26 22.91 -19.45
C PRO A 38 -22.25 21.82 -19.83
N ILE A 39 -22.51 21.14 -20.94
CA ILE A 39 -21.61 20.14 -21.52
C ILE A 39 -20.45 20.88 -22.19
N ILE A 40 -19.32 20.98 -21.50
CA ILE A 40 -18.05 21.33 -22.14
C ILE A 40 -17.56 20.10 -22.90
N HIS A 41 -17.81 20.07 -24.22
CA HIS A 41 -17.19 19.12 -25.12
C HIS A 41 -15.66 19.23 -25.02
N ASN A 42 -15.00 18.13 -24.67
CA ASN A 42 -13.57 18.08 -24.44
C ASN A 42 -13.00 16.89 -25.23
N ASP A 43 -12.99 17.04 -26.56
CA ASP A 43 -12.84 15.95 -27.54
C ASP A 43 -11.49 15.22 -27.45
N GLY A 44 -10.50 15.78 -26.76
CA GLY A 44 -9.26 15.10 -26.41
C GLY A 44 -9.43 13.93 -25.42
N VAL A 45 -10.38 14.00 -24.49
CA VAL A 45 -10.56 13.01 -23.41
C VAL A 45 -11.29 11.76 -23.90
N LEU A 46 -12.34 11.93 -24.71
CA LEU A 46 -13.06 10.82 -25.33
C LEU A 46 -12.12 9.99 -26.21
N ASN A 47 -11.19 10.65 -26.90
CA ASN A 47 -10.15 10.02 -27.72
C ASN A 47 -9.17 9.18 -26.87
N ILE A 48 -8.77 9.64 -25.68
CA ILE A 48 -7.91 8.87 -24.76
C ILE A 48 -8.66 7.66 -24.20
N GLN A 49 -9.89 7.83 -23.68
CA GLN A 49 -10.67 6.71 -23.16
C GLN A 49 -10.96 5.66 -24.25
N GLN A 50 -11.30 6.09 -25.47
CA GLN A 50 -11.46 5.18 -26.62
C GLN A 50 -10.14 4.53 -27.05
N LYS A 51 -8.99 5.22 -26.99
CA LYS A 51 -7.67 4.64 -27.30
C LYS A 51 -7.25 3.60 -26.27
N VAL A 52 -7.43 3.87 -24.97
CA VAL A 52 -7.17 2.90 -23.89
C VAL A 52 -8.09 1.69 -24.02
N LEU A 53 -9.39 1.89 -24.25
CA LEU A 53 -10.36 0.80 -24.46
C LEU A 53 -10.01 -0.04 -25.71
N LYS A 54 -9.64 0.60 -26.84
CA LYS A 54 -9.16 -0.09 -28.05
C LYS A 54 -7.84 -0.86 -27.79
N PHE A 55 -6.96 -0.35 -26.94
CA PHE A 55 -5.73 -1.02 -26.54
C PHE A 55 -6.00 -2.25 -25.67
N GLU A 56 -6.90 -2.16 -24.68
CA GLU A 56 -7.31 -3.31 -23.86
C GLU A 56 -8.01 -4.40 -24.69
N LEU A 57 -8.89 -4.02 -25.61
CA LEU A 57 -9.54 -4.95 -26.54
C LEU A 57 -8.55 -5.63 -27.49
N ARG A 58 -7.51 -4.92 -27.95
CA ARG A 58 -6.39 -5.53 -28.71
C ARG A 58 -5.56 -6.47 -27.83
N SER A 59 -5.27 -6.10 -26.59
CA SER A 59 -4.53 -6.96 -25.64
C SER A 59 -5.26 -8.26 -25.32
N LYS A 60 -6.60 -8.25 -25.27
CA LYS A 60 -7.42 -9.46 -25.06
C LYS A 60 -7.48 -10.38 -26.29
N LYS A 61 -7.32 -9.86 -27.52
CA LYS A 61 -7.19 -10.68 -28.75
C LYS A 61 -5.81 -11.32 -28.95
N GLY A 62 -4.79 -10.93 -28.17
CA GLY A 62 -3.43 -11.44 -28.29
C GLY A 62 -3.12 -12.72 -27.48
N GLN A 63 -4.03 -13.20 -26.64
CA GLN A 63 -3.80 -14.39 -25.82
C GLN A 63 -4.35 -15.64 -26.52
N ARG A 64 -3.48 -16.37 -27.24
CA ARG A 64 -3.69 -17.82 -27.47
C ARG A 64 -3.48 -18.56 -26.14
N PRO A 65 -4.28 -19.60 -25.82
CA PRO A 65 -4.06 -20.40 -24.62
C PRO A 65 -2.75 -21.20 -24.74
N SER A 66 -1.96 -21.19 -23.68
CA SER A 66 -0.80 -22.06 -23.51
C SER A 66 -1.25 -23.47 -23.13
N ASN A 67 -1.06 -24.44 -24.04
CA ASN A 67 -1.24 -25.86 -23.72
C ASN A 67 0.03 -26.40 -23.05
N ASP A 68 -0.09 -26.83 -21.79
CA ASP A 68 0.85 -27.78 -21.19
C ASP A 68 0.21 -29.17 -21.07
N LYS A 69 1.05 -30.20 -21.21
CA LYS A 69 0.67 -31.57 -21.60
C LYS A 69 0.28 -32.46 -20.41
N PRO A 70 -0.38 -33.59 -20.71
CA PRO A 70 -0.02 -34.88 -20.12
C PRO A 70 0.64 -35.81 -21.16
N SER A 71 1.58 -36.65 -20.71
CA SER A 71 2.32 -37.61 -21.54
C SER A 71 1.51 -38.88 -21.86
N LYS A 72 1.62 -39.40 -23.09
CA LYS A 72 2.27 -40.71 -23.40
C LYS A 72 2.15 -41.16 -24.88
N THR A 73 3.32 -41.41 -25.47
CA THR A 73 3.71 -42.48 -26.43
C THR A 73 2.87 -42.93 -27.65
N LEU A 74 3.59 -43.03 -28.79
CA LEU A 74 3.64 -44.11 -29.83
C LEU A 74 3.23 -43.80 -31.29
N HIS A 75 4.09 -44.32 -32.19
CA HIS A 75 3.99 -44.58 -33.64
C HIS A 75 3.95 -43.45 -34.70
N ALA A 76 5.15 -43.12 -35.19
CA ALA A 76 5.65 -43.26 -36.57
C ALA A 76 4.75 -42.97 -37.80
N SER A 77 5.18 -42.04 -38.68
CA SER A 77 5.77 -42.33 -40.02
C SER A 77 5.63 -41.16 -41.04
N ASN A 78 6.72 -40.93 -41.79
CA ASN A 78 6.92 -40.31 -43.13
C ASN A 78 6.06 -39.15 -43.68
N GLY A 79 6.75 -38.19 -44.34
CA GLY A 79 6.21 -37.46 -45.50
C GLY A 79 6.79 -36.05 -45.75
N SER A 80 7.60 -35.90 -46.82
CA SER A 80 7.86 -34.69 -47.67
C SER A 80 7.67 -33.28 -47.08
N GLU A 81 8.71 -32.44 -47.03
CA GLU A 81 9.16 -31.59 -48.16
C GLU A 81 8.03 -30.76 -48.79
N ASP A 82 8.06 -29.42 -48.59
CA ASP A 82 8.36 -28.52 -49.71
C ASP A 82 8.74 -27.09 -49.26
N SER A 83 9.49 -26.40 -50.12
CA SER A 83 10.12 -25.10 -49.86
C SER A 83 9.43 -23.95 -50.60
N TYR A 84 9.48 -22.71 -50.08
CA TYR A 84 9.48 -21.49 -50.93
C TYR A 84 10.24 -20.32 -50.28
N LEU A 85 11.02 -19.62 -51.11
CA LEU A 85 11.90 -18.49 -50.79
C LEU A 85 11.35 -17.17 -51.35
N ALA A 86 11.57 -16.06 -50.62
CA ALA A 86 11.73 -14.67 -51.07
C ALA A 86 11.92 -13.78 -49.79
N SER A 87 13.00 -13.03 -49.49
CA SER A 87 13.79 -12.02 -50.23
C SER A 87 12.91 -10.95 -50.90
N SER A 88 13.11 -9.63 -50.79
CA SER A 88 14.09 -8.76 -50.09
C SER A 88 13.46 -7.33 -50.08
N SER A 89 13.94 -6.33 -49.34
CA SER A 89 15.01 -5.43 -49.78
C SER A 89 15.50 -4.48 -48.68
N ASN A 90 16.75 -4.03 -48.81
CA ASN A 90 17.42 -3.06 -47.93
C ASN A 90 17.06 -1.61 -48.31
N PHE A 91 17.32 -0.68 -47.38
CA PHE A 91 17.86 0.63 -47.74
C PHE A 91 18.79 1.12 -46.62
N SER A 92 19.99 1.53 -46.99
CA SER A 92 21.03 2.13 -46.14
C SER A 92 21.77 3.21 -46.94
N ASP A 93 22.83 3.79 -46.35
CA ASP A 93 23.82 4.66 -47.00
C ASP A 93 23.35 6.15 -47.14
N ASP A 94 24.15 7.21 -46.87
CA ASP A 94 25.51 7.24 -46.32
C ASP A 94 25.94 8.63 -45.73
N GLU A 95 27.05 8.61 -44.98
CA GLU A 95 28.22 9.53 -44.89
C GLU A 95 28.26 10.95 -45.58
N VAL A 96 29.09 11.97 -45.25
CA VAL A 96 30.00 12.37 -44.12
C VAL A 96 30.59 13.80 -44.41
N LYS A 97 31.26 14.47 -43.42
CA LYS A 97 32.23 15.62 -43.55
C LYS A 97 31.70 17.04 -43.96
N GLU A 98 32.35 18.18 -43.68
CA GLU A 98 33.55 18.57 -42.87
C GLU A 98 33.42 20.04 -42.34
N ARG A 99 34.40 20.57 -41.58
CA ARG A 99 34.52 21.99 -41.09
C ARG A 99 35.51 22.79 -41.99
N PRO A 100 35.74 24.13 -41.91
CA PRO A 100 36.37 24.83 -40.75
C PRO A 100 36.02 26.35 -40.52
N SER A 101 36.67 26.97 -39.51
CA SER A 101 36.99 28.44 -39.34
C SER A 101 35.84 29.48 -39.22
N ASP A 102 35.92 30.59 -38.45
CA ASP A 102 36.99 31.12 -37.57
C ASP A 102 36.47 32.22 -36.60
N LEU A 103 37.22 32.51 -35.51
CA LEU A 103 37.39 33.81 -34.78
C LEU A 103 36.16 34.63 -34.29
N THR A 104 36.10 35.39 -33.19
CA THR A 104 36.87 35.73 -31.96
C THR A 104 35.80 36.09 -30.88
N GLY A 105 35.98 36.25 -29.57
CA GLY A 105 37.10 36.36 -28.64
C GLY A 105 36.56 36.95 -27.32
N ASP A 106 37.18 36.61 -26.17
CA ASP A 106 37.16 37.32 -24.87
C ASP A 106 35.83 37.50 -24.10
N ASN A 107 35.75 37.67 -22.77
CA ASN A 107 36.57 37.30 -21.58
C ASN A 107 35.70 37.55 -20.32
N ALA A 108 35.86 36.97 -19.13
CA ALA A 108 36.66 35.84 -18.60
C ALA A 108 35.97 35.33 -17.30
N GLY A 109 36.43 34.23 -16.66
CA GLY A 109 35.79 33.73 -15.42
C GLY A 109 36.10 32.28 -15.02
N GLU A 110 37.38 31.91 -15.06
CA GLU A 110 37.98 30.65 -14.55
C GLU A 110 37.89 30.52 -13.00
N VAL A 111 38.11 29.40 -12.27
CA VAL A 111 38.44 27.96 -12.53
C VAL A 111 38.11 27.19 -11.22
N ARG A 112 37.50 25.98 -11.21
CA ARG A 112 38.09 24.61 -11.18
C ARG A 112 39.21 24.41 -10.13
N VAL A 113 39.39 23.31 -9.38
CA VAL A 113 38.94 21.89 -9.39
C VAL A 113 39.51 21.00 -10.51
N SER A 114 40.68 20.42 -10.22
CA SER A 114 41.25 19.13 -10.66
C SER A 114 42.45 18.84 -9.72
N SER A 115 42.76 17.64 -9.20
CA SER A 115 42.87 16.31 -9.82
C SER A 115 44.08 16.25 -10.78
N ASP A 116 44.98 15.25 -10.79
CA ASP A 116 45.10 13.94 -10.09
C ASP A 116 46.60 13.54 -9.90
N ASP A 117 46.82 12.29 -9.45
CA ASP A 117 47.99 11.40 -9.67
C ASP A 117 49.01 11.11 -8.53
N ASP A 118 49.15 9.80 -8.27
CA ASP A 118 50.04 9.05 -7.36
C ASP A 118 51.52 9.02 -7.85
N PRO A 119 52.53 8.76 -6.97
CA PRO A 119 53.02 7.39 -6.83
C PRO A 119 53.61 6.93 -5.46
N GLN A 120 53.72 5.60 -5.38
CA GLN A 120 54.27 4.65 -4.38
C GLN A 120 55.49 4.99 -3.47
N GLU A 121 55.36 4.47 -2.23
CA GLU A 121 56.30 3.64 -1.42
C GLU A 121 57.64 4.14 -0.81
N SER A 122 58.05 3.36 0.22
CA SER A 122 59.30 3.28 1.01
C SER A 122 59.61 4.37 2.07
N GLU A 123 59.50 3.93 3.34
CA GLU A 123 60.59 3.84 4.35
C GLU A 123 61.68 4.93 4.38
N ASP A 124 61.90 5.57 5.53
CA ASP A 124 63.16 5.40 6.31
C ASP A 124 63.20 6.22 7.62
N ASP A 125 64.24 5.91 8.39
CA ASP A 125 64.44 5.96 9.84
C ASP A 125 64.56 7.31 10.60
N VAL A 126 64.47 7.08 11.91
CA VAL A 126 64.92 7.84 13.10
C VAL A 126 66.31 8.49 12.97
N ASP A 127 66.51 9.61 13.68
CA ASP A 127 67.80 9.98 14.28
C ASP A 127 67.59 10.62 15.68
N ASP A 128 68.61 10.48 16.52
CA ASP A 128 68.75 10.86 17.95
C ASP A 128 68.69 12.41 18.22
N ASP A 129 68.77 13.00 19.42
CA ASP A 129 69.38 12.55 20.69
C ASP A 129 68.97 13.40 21.93
N GLU A 130 69.54 13.02 23.08
CA GLU A 130 69.75 13.71 24.38
C GLU A 130 68.75 13.59 25.57
N GLU A 131 69.35 13.44 26.76
CA GLU A 131 68.77 12.87 27.97
C GLU A 131 68.23 13.88 29.00
N GLY A 132 67.27 13.43 29.81
CA GLY A 132 66.80 14.14 31.01
C GLY A 132 66.37 13.17 32.11
N GLN A 133 67.25 12.89 33.07
CA GLN A 133 67.09 11.87 34.10
C GLN A 133 66.04 12.23 35.17
N VAL A 134 64.95 11.47 35.27
CA VAL A 134 64.00 11.50 36.40
C VAL A 134 63.54 10.07 36.73
N ASP A 135 63.50 9.73 38.02
CA ASP A 135 63.41 8.35 38.53
C ASP A 135 62.25 7.50 37.95
N ALA A 136 62.61 6.53 37.11
CA ALA A 136 61.68 5.55 36.59
C ALA A 136 61.33 4.50 37.66
N ALA A 137 60.14 4.62 38.25
CA ALA A 137 59.53 3.50 39.00
C ALA A 137 59.56 2.23 38.12
N PRO A 138 60.02 1.08 38.65
CA PRO A 138 60.41 -0.06 37.83
C PRO A 138 59.28 -0.51 36.91
N ASN A 139 59.62 -0.87 35.67
CA ASN A 139 58.69 -1.06 34.55
C ASN A 139 57.49 -1.99 34.90
N HIS A 140 57.74 -2.99 35.76
CA HIS A 140 56.75 -3.89 36.35
C HIS A 140 55.59 -3.18 37.07
N LEU A 141 55.86 -2.08 37.81
CA LEU A 141 54.85 -1.33 38.56
C LEU A 141 53.93 -0.51 37.62
N ARG A 142 54.46 0.01 36.51
CA ARG A 142 53.64 0.66 35.47
C ARG A 142 52.69 -0.34 34.80
N VAL A 143 53.19 -1.54 34.48
CA VAL A 143 52.37 -2.63 33.90
C VAL A 143 51.30 -3.10 34.88
N LEU A 144 51.63 -3.34 36.15
CA LEU A 144 50.64 -3.70 37.19
C LEU A 144 49.57 -2.62 37.37
N ASN A 145 49.95 -1.34 37.41
CA ASN A 145 49.00 -0.23 37.53
C ASN A 145 48.11 -0.06 36.29
N ALA A 146 48.63 -0.30 35.09
CA ALA A 146 47.84 -0.35 33.86
C ALA A 146 46.83 -1.51 33.89
N GLN A 147 47.28 -2.73 34.21
CA GLN A 147 46.41 -3.91 34.33
C GLN A 147 45.34 -3.74 35.42
N ALA A 148 45.66 -3.09 36.55
CA ALA A 148 44.70 -2.77 37.60
C ALA A 148 43.65 -1.75 37.13
N ARG A 149 44.04 -0.74 36.35
CA ARG A 149 43.11 0.21 35.72
C ARG A 149 42.20 -0.48 34.70
N THR A 150 42.74 -1.33 33.83
CA THR A 150 41.92 -2.10 32.86
C THR A 150 40.96 -3.05 33.54
N LYS A 151 41.41 -3.78 34.58
CA LYS A 151 40.52 -4.64 35.39
C LYS A 151 39.43 -3.83 36.11
N LYS A 152 39.73 -2.61 36.57
CA LYS A 152 38.74 -1.74 37.19
C LYS A 152 37.71 -1.23 36.16
N LEU A 153 38.16 -0.75 34.99
CA LEU A 153 37.26 -0.36 33.90
C LEU A 153 36.35 -1.51 33.47
N GLN A 154 36.90 -2.71 33.27
CA GLN A 154 36.10 -3.92 32.96
C GLN A 154 35.13 -4.31 34.10
N ALA A 155 35.49 -4.05 35.35
CA ALA A 155 34.62 -4.28 36.51
C ALA A 155 33.54 -3.21 36.68
N ASP A 156 33.76 -1.99 36.19
CA ASP A 156 32.80 -0.87 36.20
C ASP A 156 31.87 -0.91 34.96
N GLU A 157 32.34 -1.43 33.81
CA GLU A 157 31.55 -1.63 32.59
C GLU A 157 30.57 -2.80 32.70
N LYS A 158 30.99 -3.92 33.29
CA LYS A 158 30.21 -5.15 33.36
C LYS A 158 28.83 -4.99 34.06
N PRO A 159 28.69 -4.30 35.20
CA PRO A 159 27.39 -3.99 35.80
C PRO A 159 26.49 -3.16 34.89
N MET A 160 27.08 -2.21 34.14
CA MET A 160 26.34 -1.35 33.21
C MET A 160 25.83 -2.12 31.99
N GLU A 161 26.59 -3.09 31.48
CA GLU A 161 26.13 -4.02 30.45
C GLU A 161 25.05 -4.97 30.97
N GLU A 162 25.20 -5.51 32.17
CA GLU A 162 24.20 -6.37 32.80
C GLU A 162 22.87 -5.63 33.07
N GLU A 163 22.93 -4.36 33.49
CA GLU A 163 21.75 -3.50 33.66
C GLU A 163 21.06 -3.22 32.30
N LYS A 164 21.82 -2.80 31.28
CA LYS A 164 21.31 -2.59 29.91
C LYS A 164 20.69 -3.87 29.33
N ALA A 165 21.33 -5.03 29.52
CA ALA A 165 20.80 -6.32 29.10
C ALA A 165 19.52 -6.70 29.88
N GLY A 166 19.46 -6.38 31.18
CA GLY A 166 18.27 -6.56 32.02
C GLY A 166 17.11 -5.63 31.63
N GLN A 167 17.40 -4.40 31.21
CA GLN A 167 16.42 -3.47 30.65
C GLN A 167 15.92 -3.95 29.28
N LEU A 168 16.82 -4.34 28.38
CA LEU A 168 16.47 -4.89 27.06
C LEU A 168 15.62 -6.16 27.16
N LYS A 169 15.94 -7.08 28.08
CA LYS A 169 15.12 -8.28 28.36
C LYS A 169 13.72 -7.91 28.86
N ARG A 170 13.60 -6.92 29.77
CA ARG A 170 12.30 -6.43 30.28
C ARG A 170 11.47 -5.80 29.15
N GLU A 171 12.07 -4.95 28.32
CA GLU A 171 11.41 -4.39 27.15
C GLU A 171 10.97 -5.45 26.14
N MET A 172 11.84 -6.41 25.82
CA MET A 172 11.52 -7.50 24.89
C MET A 172 10.41 -8.40 25.44
N GLY A 173 10.39 -8.65 26.75
CA GLY A 173 9.29 -9.37 27.41
C GLY A 173 7.96 -8.63 27.33
N LEU A 174 7.97 -7.30 27.52
CA LEU A 174 6.77 -6.47 27.39
C LEU A 174 6.28 -6.39 25.94
N LYS A 175 7.21 -6.25 24.97
CA LYS A 175 6.92 -6.27 23.52
C LYS A 175 6.24 -7.58 23.10
N ARG A 176 6.77 -8.75 23.52
CA ARG A 176 6.16 -10.07 23.22
C ARG A 176 4.79 -10.30 23.86
N ARG A 177 4.43 -9.55 24.92
CA ARG A 177 3.12 -9.71 25.58
C ARG A 177 1.97 -9.13 24.75
N PHE A 178 2.21 -7.98 24.10
CA PHE A 178 1.18 -7.21 23.41
C PHE A 178 1.34 -7.18 21.89
N TRP A 179 2.49 -7.57 21.33
CA TRP A 179 2.71 -7.63 19.89
C TRP A 179 2.75 -9.08 19.41
N HIS A 180 1.81 -9.41 18.53
CA HIS A 180 1.63 -10.76 17.99
C HIS A 180 1.80 -10.72 16.47
N GLU A 181 2.58 -11.64 15.92
CA GLU A 181 2.74 -11.82 14.47
C GLU A 181 2.13 -13.16 14.08
N TRP A 182 1.31 -13.16 13.03
CA TRP A 182 0.51 -14.31 12.62
C TRP A 182 0.71 -14.60 11.14
N ASP A 183 1.25 -15.78 10.82
CA ASP A 183 1.13 -16.34 9.48
C ASP A 183 -0.17 -17.15 9.40
N GLU A 184 -1.09 -16.67 8.58
CA GLU A 184 -2.39 -17.31 8.37
C GLU A 184 -2.32 -18.53 7.46
N TYR A 185 -1.22 -18.75 6.74
CA TYR A 185 -1.01 -19.96 5.94
C TYR A 185 -0.39 -21.10 6.74
N ASP A 186 0.22 -20.81 7.90
CA ASP A 186 0.62 -21.82 8.87
C ASP A 186 -0.59 -22.24 9.73
N LYS A 187 -1.04 -23.49 9.52
CA LYS A 187 -2.16 -24.13 10.24
C LYS A 187 -1.96 -24.28 11.74
N THR A 188 -0.79 -23.92 12.28
CA THR A 188 -0.46 -23.98 13.71
C THR A 188 -0.15 -22.61 14.32
N ALA A 189 0.20 -21.60 13.52
CA ALA A 189 0.61 -20.29 14.01
C ALA A 189 -0.48 -19.53 14.78
N TRP A 190 -1.76 -19.84 14.58
CA TRP A 190 -2.85 -19.28 15.41
C TRP A 190 -2.68 -19.60 16.91
N LYS A 191 -1.96 -20.67 17.27
CA LYS A 191 -1.70 -21.06 18.67
C LYS A 191 -0.76 -20.12 19.42
N THR A 192 -0.05 -19.21 18.74
CA THR A 192 0.80 -18.20 19.39
C THR A 192 0.02 -16.95 19.81
N LEU A 193 -1.24 -16.84 19.37
CA LEU A 193 -2.12 -15.71 19.68
C LEU A 193 -2.66 -15.81 21.12
N PRO A 194 -3.02 -14.67 21.74
CA PRO A 194 -3.67 -14.65 23.05
C PRO A 194 -5.14 -15.04 22.88
N LEU A 195 -5.40 -16.34 22.81
CA LEU A 195 -6.74 -16.90 22.67
C LEU A 195 -7.40 -17.09 24.05
N VAL A 196 -8.72 -16.99 24.11
CA VAL A 196 -9.47 -17.39 25.30
C VAL A 196 -9.65 -18.91 25.32
N THR A 197 -9.07 -19.55 26.33
CA THR A 197 -9.03 -21.01 26.48
C THR A 197 -9.80 -21.45 27.74
N GLY A 198 -11.02 -21.98 27.60
CA GLY A 198 -11.75 -22.54 28.73
C GLY A 198 -13.24 -22.79 28.46
N LEU A 199 -13.85 -23.56 29.36
CA LEU A 199 -15.30 -23.64 29.59
C LEU A 199 -15.73 -22.70 30.74
N GLU A 200 -14.93 -21.69 31.05
CA GLU A 200 -15.46 -20.51 31.72
C GLU A 200 -16.52 -19.94 30.77
N GLU A 201 -17.74 -19.73 31.28
CA GLU A 201 -18.74 -18.96 30.54
C GLU A 201 -18.11 -17.65 30.08
N PRO A 202 -18.54 -17.07 28.94
CA PRO A 202 -17.96 -15.84 28.44
C PRO A 202 -18.36 -14.65 29.34
N GLU A 203 -17.74 -14.57 30.53
CA GLU A 203 -17.61 -13.34 31.30
C GLU A 203 -17.17 -12.27 30.31
N MET A 204 -18.07 -11.31 30.12
CA MET A 204 -18.17 -10.47 28.95
C MET A 204 -16.82 -9.81 28.65
N GLN A 205 -16.03 -10.39 27.73
CA GLN A 205 -14.68 -9.90 27.40
C GLN A 205 -14.72 -8.39 27.18
N THR A 206 -14.16 -7.64 28.13
CA THR A 206 -14.26 -6.19 28.16
C THR A 206 -13.27 -5.57 27.16
N GLY A 207 -13.70 -4.51 26.49
CA GLY A 207 -12.91 -3.82 25.48
C GLY A 207 -13.15 -4.27 24.04
N ASP A 208 -12.58 -3.52 23.11
CA ASP A 208 -12.89 -3.62 21.69
C ASP A 208 -12.08 -4.66 20.91
N ALA A 209 -12.74 -5.25 19.90
CA ALA A 209 -12.09 -5.93 18.80
C ALA A 209 -12.07 -4.98 17.59
N ILE A 210 -10.88 -4.52 17.20
CA ILE A 210 -10.69 -3.53 16.13
C ILE A 210 -10.04 -4.20 14.91
N PHE A 211 -10.56 -3.92 13.71
CA PHE A 211 -10.00 -4.43 12.46
C PHE A 211 -9.53 -3.26 11.58
N TYR A 212 -8.21 -3.18 11.35
CA TYR A 212 -7.61 -2.21 10.44
C TYR A 212 -7.17 -2.90 9.13
N ASN A 213 -8.07 -2.90 8.14
CA ASN A 213 -7.84 -3.55 6.85
C ASN A 213 -7.07 -2.63 5.88
N ARG A 214 -5.83 -2.32 6.27
CA ARG A 214 -4.99 -1.21 5.78
C ARG A 214 -4.91 -1.11 4.25
N VAL A 215 -5.21 0.05 3.69
CA VAL A 215 -4.98 0.32 2.26
C VAL A 215 -3.48 0.52 1.97
N GLY A 216 -2.98 -0.08 0.89
CA GLY A 216 -1.60 0.06 0.45
C GLY A 216 -1.23 1.50 0.07
N LYS A 217 -0.04 1.95 0.51
CA LYS A 217 0.53 3.31 0.30
C LYS A 217 -0.20 4.47 1.00
N CYS A 218 -1.08 4.17 1.96
CA CYS A 218 -1.77 5.14 2.82
C CYS A 218 -1.11 5.27 4.21
N GLY A 219 0.21 5.53 4.26
CA GLY A 219 0.95 5.78 5.53
C GLY A 219 1.06 4.60 6.51
N SER A 220 0.62 3.40 6.10
CA SER A 220 0.36 2.26 6.98
C SER A 220 1.55 1.76 7.83
N ARG A 221 2.80 2.08 7.47
CA ARG A 221 4.01 1.74 8.25
C ARG A 221 4.20 2.70 9.44
N SER A 222 3.97 4.00 9.24
CA SER A 222 4.03 5.02 10.31
C SER A 222 2.94 4.78 11.33
N VAL A 223 1.73 4.44 10.86
CA VAL A 223 0.59 4.09 11.73
C VAL A 223 0.90 2.84 12.57
N ILE A 224 1.57 1.81 12.02
CA ILE A 224 2.03 0.67 12.83
C ILE A 224 3.05 1.07 13.89
N ALA A 225 3.95 2.03 13.62
CA ALA A 225 4.91 2.48 14.62
C ALA A 225 4.21 3.13 15.83
N VAL A 226 3.16 3.93 15.58
CA VAL A 226 2.28 4.49 16.62
C VAL A 226 1.51 3.38 17.35
N LEU A 227 0.83 2.49 16.62
CA LEU A 227 0.06 1.37 17.20
C LEU A 227 0.90 0.43 18.08
N ARG A 228 2.18 0.22 17.74
CA ARG A 228 3.11 -0.59 18.55
C ARG A 228 3.35 0.03 19.93
N LEU A 229 3.48 1.35 20.02
CA LEU A 229 3.64 2.05 21.30
C LEU A 229 2.31 2.14 22.05
N LEU A 230 1.20 2.38 21.36
CA LEU A 230 -0.14 2.36 21.94
C LEU A 230 -0.51 0.99 22.56
N ALA A 231 -0.15 -0.12 21.92
CA ALA A 231 -0.38 -1.47 22.46
C ALA A 231 0.30 -1.68 23.83
N LEU A 232 1.47 -1.05 24.04
CA LEU A 232 2.17 -1.08 25.33
C LEU A 232 1.55 -0.11 26.35
N LYS A 233 1.18 1.10 25.91
CA LYS A 233 0.57 2.14 26.77
C LYS A 233 -0.83 1.71 27.26
N ASN A 234 -1.69 1.33 26.32
CA ASN A 234 -3.13 1.10 26.54
C ASN A 234 -3.46 -0.39 26.71
N ARG A 235 -2.46 -1.28 26.67
CA ARG A 235 -2.53 -2.70 27.04
C ARG A 235 -3.49 -3.56 26.21
N PHE A 236 -3.65 -3.25 24.92
CA PHE A 236 -4.35 -4.10 23.96
C PHE A 236 -3.39 -4.99 23.16
N HIS A 237 -3.91 -6.10 22.62
CA HIS A 237 -3.14 -7.00 21.76
C HIS A 237 -3.10 -6.50 20.31
N LEU A 238 -1.92 -6.07 19.84
CA LEU A 238 -1.69 -5.72 18.43
C LEU A 238 -1.33 -6.97 17.64
N VAL A 239 -2.28 -7.45 16.83
CA VAL A 239 -2.12 -8.66 16.01
C VAL A 239 -1.81 -8.27 14.56
N SER A 240 -0.66 -8.70 14.08
CA SER A 240 -0.10 -8.33 12.78
C SER A 240 -0.02 -9.53 11.85
N SER A 241 -0.78 -9.51 10.76
CA SER A 241 -0.61 -10.52 9.72
C SER A 241 0.76 -10.40 9.06
N LEU A 242 1.49 -11.52 8.95
CA LEU A 242 2.73 -11.65 8.20
C LEU A 242 2.48 -11.67 6.68
N THR A 243 1.25 -11.96 6.26
CA THR A 243 0.85 -11.89 4.84
C THR A 243 0.59 -10.44 4.41
N TYR A 244 1.37 -9.98 3.43
CA TYR A 244 1.32 -8.60 2.94
C TYR A 244 0.77 -8.43 1.51
N ASN A 245 0.57 -9.52 0.76
CA ASN A 245 0.27 -9.50 -0.68
C ASN A 245 -1.09 -10.15 -1.08
N ALA A 246 -1.73 -10.94 -0.22
CA ALA A 246 -3.02 -11.58 -0.51
C ALA A 246 -4.20 -10.77 0.06
N THR A 247 -4.71 -9.82 -0.74
CA THR A 247 -5.86 -8.96 -0.37
C THR A 247 -7.21 -9.64 -0.54
N LYS A 248 -7.35 -10.43 -1.62
CA LYS A 248 -8.46 -11.36 -1.85
C LYS A 248 -8.18 -12.64 -1.07
N LEU A 249 -9.16 -13.12 -0.31
CA LEU A 249 -9.14 -14.45 0.30
C LEU A 249 -9.92 -15.46 -0.56
N VAL A 250 -9.63 -16.74 -0.36
CA VAL A 250 -10.58 -17.81 -0.72
C VAL A 250 -11.47 -18.10 0.49
N PRO A 251 -12.69 -18.64 0.32
CA PRO A 251 -13.67 -18.78 1.40
C PRO A 251 -13.15 -19.54 2.64
N GLU A 252 -12.22 -20.48 2.45
CA GLU A 252 -11.62 -21.28 3.51
C GLU A 252 -10.72 -20.42 4.42
N TYR A 253 -9.85 -19.59 3.82
CA TYR A 253 -9.00 -18.66 4.59
C TYR A 253 -9.80 -17.50 5.19
N GLU A 254 -10.87 -17.04 4.52
CA GLU A 254 -11.79 -16.05 5.09
C GLU A 254 -12.50 -16.59 6.34
N LYS A 255 -13.08 -17.80 6.26
CA LYS A 255 -13.70 -18.48 7.40
C LYS A 255 -12.71 -18.73 8.54
N MET A 256 -11.51 -19.21 8.22
CA MET A 256 -10.44 -19.43 9.21
C MET A 256 -10.05 -18.12 9.90
N MET A 257 -9.84 -17.03 9.14
CA MET A 257 -9.52 -15.72 9.70
C MET A 257 -10.60 -15.26 10.68
N VAL A 258 -11.86 -15.30 10.27
CA VAL A 258 -13.01 -14.93 11.11
C VAL A 258 -13.10 -15.80 12.37
N THR A 259 -12.86 -17.11 12.23
CA THR A 259 -12.89 -18.06 13.36
C THR A 259 -11.82 -17.71 14.40
N VAL A 260 -10.56 -17.57 13.99
CA VAL A 260 -9.44 -17.28 14.90
C VAL A 260 -9.59 -15.90 15.53
N LEU A 261 -9.90 -14.85 14.75
CA LEU A 261 -10.11 -13.49 15.27
C LEU A 261 -11.29 -13.40 16.25
N SER A 262 -12.28 -14.30 16.18
CA SER A 262 -13.38 -14.32 17.16
C SER A 262 -12.96 -14.83 18.55
N GLN A 263 -11.84 -15.56 18.62
CA GLN A 263 -11.33 -16.22 19.84
C GLN A 263 -10.20 -15.44 20.54
N ILE A 264 -9.66 -14.39 19.91
CA ILE A 264 -8.61 -13.55 20.51
C ILE A 264 -9.17 -12.76 21.70
N GLN A 265 -8.42 -12.76 22.81
CA GLN A 265 -8.68 -11.99 24.00
C GLN A 265 -8.75 -10.49 23.67
N LYS A 266 -9.84 -9.83 24.09
CA LYS A 266 -10.00 -8.37 23.96
C LYS A 266 -9.37 -7.62 25.15
N PRO A 267 -9.02 -6.33 24.98
CA PRO A 267 -9.04 -5.57 23.73
C PRO A 267 -7.93 -6.00 22.76
N TYR A 268 -8.22 -5.99 21.46
CA TYR A 268 -7.23 -6.26 20.41
C TYR A 268 -7.44 -5.39 19.17
N LEU A 269 -6.35 -5.14 18.44
CA LEU A 269 -6.37 -4.54 17.12
C LEU A 269 -5.66 -5.46 16.13
N PHE A 270 -6.41 -6.01 15.18
CA PHE A 270 -5.86 -6.78 14.06
C PHE A 270 -5.58 -5.85 12.87
N GLN A 271 -4.41 -6.02 12.24
CA GLN A 271 -4.08 -5.32 11.00
C GLN A 271 -3.64 -6.28 9.89
N ARG A 272 -4.10 -6.02 8.67
CA ARG A 272 -3.67 -6.71 7.44
C ARG A 272 -3.97 -5.89 6.18
N HIS A 273 -3.20 -6.10 5.12
CA HIS A 273 -3.60 -5.70 3.76
C HIS A 273 -4.64 -6.70 3.20
N VAL A 274 -5.91 -6.48 3.49
CA VAL A 274 -7.03 -7.36 3.10
C VAL A 274 -8.28 -6.55 2.74
N TYR A 275 -9.09 -7.05 1.81
CA TYR A 275 -10.39 -6.45 1.53
C TYR A 275 -11.37 -6.71 2.70
N PHE A 276 -12.36 -5.82 2.88
CA PHE A 276 -13.39 -5.93 3.91
C PHE A 276 -14.06 -7.32 3.95
N ILE A 277 -14.30 -7.82 5.16
CA ILE A 277 -14.91 -9.13 5.46
C ILE A 277 -16.12 -8.89 6.36
N ASP A 278 -17.25 -9.47 5.99
CA ASP A 278 -18.48 -9.41 6.78
C ASP A 278 -18.56 -10.66 7.68
N PHE A 279 -18.12 -10.49 8.94
CA PHE A 279 -18.07 -11.54 9.95
C PHE A 279 -19.47 -12.09 10.28
N ARG A 280 -20.53 -11.29 10.06
CA ARG A 280 -21.93 -11.70 10.28
C ARG A 280 -22.32 -12.86 9.37
N ARG A 281 -21.72 -12.96 8.18
CA ARG A 281 -21.92 -14.10 7.24
C ARG A 281 -21.42 -15.44 7.80
N TYR A 282 -20.62 -15.40 8.86
CA TYR A 282 -20.09 -16.56 9.58
C TYR A 282 -20.71 -16.72 10.98
N GLY A 283 -21.74 -15.95 11.32
CA GLY A 283 -22.37 -15.98 12.65
C GLY A 283 -21.55 -15.31 13.76
N VAL A 284 -20.50 -14.54 13.40
CA VAL A 284 -19.62 -13.87 14.35
C VAL A 284 -19.96 -12.37 14.43
N LYS A 285 -19.88 -11.79 15.63
CA LYS A 285 -20.05 -10.35 15.84
C LYS A 285 -19.01 -9.56 15.03
N GLN A 286 -19.47 -8.58 14.24
CA GLN A 286 -18.58 -7.71 13.46
C GLN A 286 -17.62 -6.94 14.39
N PRO A 287 -16.30 -6.96 14.15
CA PRO A 287 -15.36 -6.09 14.87
C PRO A 287 -15.53 -4.64 14.41
N LYS A 288 -15.06 -3.68 15.23
CA LYS A 288 -15.04 -2.26 14.88
C LYS A 288 -14.02 -2.02 13.77
N TYR A 289 -14.48 -1.74 12.54
CA TYR A 289 -13.57 -1.47 11.44
C TYR A 289 -13.05 -0.02 11.49
N ILE A 290 -11.78 0.15 11.16
CA ILE A 290 -11.14 1.45 10.90
C ILE A 290 -10.31 1.38 9.63
N ASN A 291 -10.06 2.54 9.01
CA ASN A 291 -9.06 2.63 7.96
C ASN A 291 -8.46 4.04 7.86
N ILE A 292 -7.38 4.17 7.09
CA ILE A 292 -6.81 5.46 6.70
C ILE A 292 -6.58 5.39 5.19
N ILE A 293 -7.19 6.32 4.46
CA ILE A 293 -7.02 6.42 3.01
C ILE A 293 -6.17 7.64 2.64
N ARG A 294 -6.00 7.88 1.35
CA ARG A 294 -5.15 8.92 0.78
C ARG A 294 -5.76 9.39 -0.54
N ASP A 295 -5.50 10.63 -0.95
CA ASP A 295 -5.80 11.11 -2.31
C ASP A 295 -5.42 10.05 -3.38
N PRO A 296 -6.37 9.60 -4.23
CA PRO A 296 -6.17 8.49 -5.15
C PRO A 296 -4.94 8.64 -6.06
N LEU A 297 -4.70 9.84 -6.59
CA LEU A 297 -3.54 10.15 -7.43
C LEU A 297 -2.24 10.12 -6.63
N SER A 298 -2.18 10.78 -5.48
CA SER A 298 -0.99 10.79 -4.61
C SER A 298 -0.61 9.39 -4.12
N ARG A 299 -1.60 8.53 -3.86
CA ARG A 299 -1.39 7.11 -3.57
C ARG A 299 -0.82 6.37 -4.78
N MET A 300 -1.37 6.60 -5.97
CA MET A 300 -0.90 5.98 -7.22
C MET A 300 0.52 6.39 -7.58
N VAL A 301 0.83 7.68 -7.55
CA VAL A 301 2.17 8.25 -7.77
C VAL A 301 3.17 7.67 -6.75
N SER A 302 2.78 7.59 -5.47
CA SER A 302 3.61 6.95 -4.44
C SER A 302 3.80 5.45 -4.70
N HIS A 303 2.87 4.74 -5.33
CA HIS A 303 3.05 3.35 -5.75
C HIS A 303 4.01 3.25 -6.94
N TYR A 304 3.82 4.07 -7.98
CA TYR A 304 4.62 4.09 -9.20
C TYR A 304 6.12 4.25 -8.91
N TYR A 305 6.47 5.30 -8.15
CA TYR A 305 7.86 5.56 -7.78
C TYR A 305 8.41 4.53 -6.78
N PHE A 306 7.55 3.95 -5.93
CA PHE A 306 7.97 2.89 -5.01
C PHE A 306 8.34 1.60 -5.73
N GLN A 307 7.67 1.25 -6.83
CA GLN A 307 8.09 0.09 -7.63
C GLN A 307 9.47 0.29 -8.27
N ARG A 308 9.83 1.54 -8.62
CA ARG A 308 11.09 1.88 -9.31
C ARG A 308 12.29 2.07 -8.37
N PHE A 309 12.08 2.73 -7.25
CA PHE A 309 13.14 3.20 -6.35
C PHE A 309 13.02 2.66 -4.92
N GLY A 310 11.91 1.99 -4.60
CA GLY A 310 11.64 1.50 -3.27
C GLY A 310 11.44 2.61 -2.23
N ASP A 311 11.82 2.31 -1.00
CA ASP A 311 12.04 3.27 0.07
C ASP A 311 13.41 3.03 0.74
N GLY A 312 13.65 3.62 1.90
CA GLY A 312 14.89 3.41 2.66
C GLY A 312 14.96 2.08 3.40
N LYS A 313 13.87 1.30 3.52
CA LYS A 313 13.85 -0.04 4.13
C LYS A 313 13.63 -1.18 3.12
N SER A 314 13.20 -0.87 1.90
CA SER A 314 12.91 -1.87 0.87
C SER A 314 13.38 -1.37 -0.49
N SER A 315 14.51 -1.91 -0.96
CA SER A 315 14.96 -1.73 -2.34
C SER A 315 14.00 -2.43 -3.31
N ARG A 316 13.97 -1.98 -4.56
CA ARG A 316 13.27 -2.66 -5.66
C ARG A 316 14.20 -2.88 -6.83
N ASN A 317 14.20 -4.11 -7.33
CA ASN A 317 14.98 -4.51 -8.51
C ASN A 317 14.23 -4.15 -9.80
N TYR A 318 13.84 -2.88 -9.94
CA TYR A 318 13.31 -2.35 -11.20
C TYR A 318 14.49 -2.03 -12.12
N SER A 319 14.68 -2.88 -13.13
CA SER A 319 15.75 -2.77 -14.12
C SER A 319 15.21 -2.21 -15.45
N GLY A 320 16.13 -1.84 -16.35
CA GLY A 320 15.80 -1.34 -17.68
C GLY A 320 15.58 0.18 -17.77
N LYS A 321 15.44 0.66 -19.02
CA LYS A 321 15.41 2.09 -19.38
C LYS A 321 14.27 2.87 -18.70
N ASP A 322 13.16 2.19 -18.38
CA ASP A 322 11.97 2.78 -17.77
C ASP A 322 12.07 3.08 -16.27
N LYS A 323 13.17 2.68 -15.60
CA LYS A 323 13.39 2.91 -14.16
C LYS A 323 13.29 4.40 -13.79
N TYR A 324 13.83 5.28 -14.64
CA TYR A 324 13.86 6.73 -14.43
C TYR A 324 12.72 7.48 -15.14
N GLN A 325 11.80 6.77 -15.80
CA GLN A 325 10.65 7.41 -16.46
C GLN A 325 9.76 8.12 -15.43
N THR A 326 9.45 9.39 -15.66
CA THR A 326 8.51 10.15 -14.81
C THR A 326 7.08 9.62 -14.95
N PHE A 327 6.25 9.84 -13.93
CA PHE A 327 4.84 9.46 -14.00
C PHE A 327 4.13 10.17 -15.16
N ASP A 328 4.44 11.45 -15.40
CA ASP A 328 3.96 12.23 -16.54
C ASP A 328 4.31 11.61 -17.88
N ALA A 329 5.57 11.27 -18.10
CA ALA A 329 5.99 10.60 -19.32
C ALA A 329 5.34 9.21 -19.46
N CYS A 330 4.97 8.56 -18.35
CA CYS A 330 4.21 7.31 -18.39
C CYS A 330 2.78 7.53 -18.90
N VAL A 331 2.09 8.53 -18.34
CA VAL A 331 0.69 8.88 -18.66
C VAL A 331 0.55 9.44 -20.06
N LEU A 332 1.39 10.41 -20.45
CA LEU A 332 1.34 11.05 -21.78
C LEU A 332 1.67 10.06 -22.91
N ASN A 333 2.51 9.06 -22.66
CA ASN A 333 2.79 7.96 -23.61
C ASN A 333 1.82 6.77 -23.48
N LEU A 334 0.71 6.92 -22.75
CA LEU A 334 -0.36 5.91 -22.60
C LEU A 334 0.14 4.51 -22.16
N LYS A 335 1.19 4.45 -21.34
CA LYS A 335 1.78 3.16 -20.92
C LYS A 335 0.86 2.40 -19.97
N LYS A 336 0.65 1.11 -20.23
CA LYS A 336 -0.27 0.22 -19.49
C LYS A 336 -0.11 0.27 -17.97
N GLU A 337 1.11 0.45 -17.44
CA GLU A 337 1.36 0.47 -15.99
C GLU A 337 0.72 1.67 -15.25
N CYS A 338 0.50 2.80 -15.92
CA CYS A 338 -0.11 3.99 -15.32
C CYS A 338 -1.63 4.09 -15.55
N PHE A 339 -2.24 3.13 -16.27
CA PHE A 339 -3.69 3.04 -16.46
C PHE A 339 -4.30 1.72 -15.93
N GLY A 340 -3.49 0.66 -15.77
CA GLY A 340 -3.95 -0.66 -15.30
C GLY A 340 -4.42 -0.70 -13.83
N GLY A 341 -4.68 -1.90 -13.31
CA GLY A 341 -5.34 -2.21 -12.02
C GLY A 341 -4.68 -1.75 -10.71
N ARG A 342 -3.94 -0.64 -10.73
CA ARG A 342 -3.56 0.18 -9.56
C ARG A 342 -4.28 1.54 -9.55
N THR A 343 -5.04 1.87 -10.58
CA THR A 343 -5.94 3.04 -10.66
C THR A 343 -7.16 2.83 -9.78
N PHE A 344 -7.93 1.76 -10.01
CA PHE A 344 -8.96 1.25 -9.10
C PHE A 344 -8.30 0.37 -8.03
N TYR A 345 -8.26 0.85 -6.79
CA TYR A 345 -7.50 0.27 -5.69
C TYR A 345 -8.02 0.57 -4.28
N ILE A 346 -8.69 1.70 -4.01
CA ILE A 346 -9.17 2.01 -2.65
C ILE A 346 -10.56 1.38 -2.46
N ILE A 347 -11.49 1.62 -3.39
CA ILE A 347 -12.85 1.04 -3.37
C ILE A 347 -12.87 -0.48 -3.08
N PRO A 348 -12.04 -1.34 -3.71
CA PRO A 348 -12.00 -2.78 -3.40
C PRO A 348 -11.77 -3.13 -1.92
N TYR A 349 -11.04 -2.31 -1.16
CA TYR A 349 -10.82 -2.55 0.27
C TYR A 349 -12.06 -2.36 1.12
N PHE A 350 -13.00 -1.52 0.69
CA PHE A 350 -14.24 -1.25 1.41
C PHE A 350 -15.42 -2.04 0.82
N CYS A 351 -15.43 -2.28 -0.48
CA CYS A 351 -16.43 -3.14 -1.15
C CYS A 351 -16.35 -4.61 -0.68
N GLY A 352 -15.13 -5.11 -0.38
CA GLY A 352 -14.95 -6.37 0.34
C GLY A 352 -14.58 -7.58 -0.52
N GLN A 353 -14.95 -8.79 -0.10
CA GLN A 353 -14.51 -10.04 -0.74
C GLN A 353 -15.28 -10.42 -2.03
N ASP A 354 -16.43 -9.80 -2.32
CA ASP A 354 -17.24 -10.09 -3.51
C ASP A 354 -16.45 -9.93 -4.84
N PRO A 355 -16.58 -10.86 -5.81
CA PRO A 355 -15.90 -10.77 -7.11
C PRO A 355 -16.21 -9.49 -7.90
N ARG A 356 -17.41 -8.91 -7.77
CA ARG A 356 -17.81 -7.69 -8.48
C ARG A 356 -17.07 -6.45 -8.00
N CYS A 357 -16.48 -6.49 -6.80
CA CYS A 357 -15.64 -5.43 -6.24
C CYS A 357 -14.28 -5.25 -6.95
N ARG A 358 -14.03 -5.92 -8.08
CA ARG A 358 -12.70 -6.01 -8.74
C ARG A 358 -12.67 -5.13 -9.98
N ASP A 359 -13.84 -4.91 -10.58
CA ASP A 359 -14.03 -4.10 -11.76
C ASP A 359 -14.63 -2.73 -11.38
N PRO A 360 -14.13 -1.61 -11.95
CA PRO A 360 -14.68 -0.28 -11.70
C PRO A 360 -16.15 -0.21 -12.09
N SER A 361 -17.04 -0.06 -11.10
CA SER A 361 -18.49 -0.03 -11.31
C SER A 361 -19.19 0.84 -10.27
N THR A 362 -20.36 1.37 -10.64
CA THR A 362 -21.26 2.06 -9.70
C THR A 362 -21.74 1.14 -8.59
N TRP A 363 -21.93 -0.15 -8.87
CA TRP A 363 -22.24 -1.16 -7.86
C TRP A 363 -21.12 -1.26 -6.81
N ALA A 364 -19.86 -1.45 -7.22
CA ALA A 364 -18.74 -1.59 -6.29
C ALA A 364 -18.49 -0.30 -5.47
N LEU A 365 -18.72 0.87 -6.07
CA LEU A 365 -18.70 2.15 -5.37
C LEU A 365 -19.79 2.24 -4.29
N ASN A 366 -21.02 1.83 -4.60
CA ASN A 366 -22.14 1.90 -3.66
C ASN A 366 -21.99 0.88 -2.53
N GLU A 367 -21.58 -0.35 -2.83
CA GLU A 367 -21.27 -1.38 -1.82
C GLU A 367 -20.16 -0.91 -0.86
N ALA A 368 -19.10 -0.28 -1.38
CA ALA A 368 -18.04 0.32 -0.56
C ALA A 368 -18.57 1.43 0.35
N LYS A 369 -19.47 2.29 -0.13
CA LYS A 369 -20.10 3.34 0.69
C LYS A 369 -21.00 2.74 1.78
N GLN A 370 -21.76 1.70 1.46
CA GLN A 370 -22.64 1.00 2.39
C GLN A 370 -21.84 0.35 3.52
N ASN A 371 -20.81 -0.43 3.19
CA ASN A 371 -19.95 -1.07 4.19
C ASN A 371 -19.28 -0.03 5.11
N VAL A 372 -18.90 1.15 4.60
CA VAL A 372 -18.36 2.26 5.42
C VAL A 372 -19.39 2.79 6.41
N GLN A 373 -20.67 2.91 6.01
CA GLN A 373 -21.73 3.39 6.89
C GLN A 373 -22.05 2.35 7.99
N ASP A 374 -22.11 1.08 7.61
CA ASP A 374 -22.59 -0.01 8.48
C ASP A 374 -21.51 -0.57 9.42
N HIS A 375 -20.22 -0.45 9.08
CA HIS A 375 -19.15 -1.19 9.75
C HIS A 375 -17.94 -0.37 10.20
N PHE A 376 -17.66 0.76 9.54
CA PHE A 376 -16.46 1.55 9.86
C PHE A 376 -16.80 2.65 10.87
N VAL A 377 -16.20 2.55 12.06
CA VAL A 377 -16.35 3.55 13.13
C VAL A 377 -15.78 4.89 12.68
N ALA A 378 -14.59 4.87 12.07
CA ALA A 378 -13.98 6.03 11.45
C ALA A 378 -13.06 5.61 10.29
N VAL A 379 -13.01 6.45 9.25
CA VAL A 379 -12.03 6.34 8.15
C VAL A 379 -11.32 7.68 8.04
N GLY A 380 -10.02 7.68 8.36
CA GLY A 380 -9.18 8.87 8.35
C GLY A 380 -8.53 9.17 7.00
N LEU A 381 -7.89 10.33 6.93
CA LEU A 381 -7.18 10.83 5.75
C LEU A 381 -5.69 10.98 6.08
N LEU A 382 -4.81 10.45 5.24
CA LEU A 382 -3.36 10.54 5.44
C LEU A 382 -2.85 11.99 5.36
N GLU A 383 -3.51 12.80 4.52
CA GLU A 383 -3.28 14.23 4.38
C GLU A 383 -3.57 15.01 5.68
N GLU A 384 -4.40 14.46 6.56
CA GLU A 384 -4.89 15.07 7.81
C GLU A 384 -4.65 14.08 8.97
N LEU A 385 -3.43 13.51 9.04
CA LEU A 385 -3.12 12.39 9.94
C LEU A 385 -3.18 12.75 11.43
N GLU A 386 -2.87 13.99 11.81
CA GLU A 386 -3.00 14.44 13.21
C GLU A 386 -4.47 14.48 13.66
N ASP A 387 -5.36 15.04 12.84
CA ASP A 387 -6.80 15.02 13.11
C ASP A 387 -7.38 13.61 13.03
N THR A 388 -6.82 12.75 12.16
CA THR A 388 -7.17 11.33 12.13
C THR A 388 -6.87 10.65 13.46
N PHE A 389 -5.72 10.95 14.09
CA PHE A 389 -5.41 10.41 15.42
C PHE A 389 -6.31 11.00 16.51
N ARG A 390 -6.63 12.30 16.48
CA ARG A 390 -7.59 12.92 17.43
C ARG A 390 -8.99 12.29 17.34
N VAL A 391 -9.48 12.05 16.12
CA VAL A 391 -10.76 11.36 15.90
C VAL A 391 -10.68 9.95 16.49
N PHE A 392 -9.63 9.18 16.19
CA PHE A 392 -9.47 7.82 16.71
C PHE A 392 -9.31 7.77 18.24
N GLU A 393 -8.57 8.70 18.86
CA GLU A 393 -8.48 8.90 20.32
C GLU A 393 -9.88 9.04 20.94
N THR A 394 -10.75 9.80 20.29
CA THR A 394 -12.09 10.10 20.81
C THR A 394 -13.07 8.95 20.60
N VAL A 395 -13.03 8.26 19.45
CA VAL A 395 -13.99 7.18 19.13
C VAL A 395 -13.58 5.79 19.62
N LEU A 396 -12.30 5.57 19.93
CA LEU A 396 -11.70 4.29 20.31
C LEU A 396 -10.60 4.48 21.40
N PRO A 397 -10.91 5.11 22.55
CA PRO A 397 -9.90 5.49 23.55
C PRO A 397 -9.06 4.30 24.03
N ASP A 398 -9.70 3.15 24.31
CA ASP A 398 -9.06 1.88 24.72
C ASP A 398 -7.86 1.47 23.86
N ALA A 399 -7.85 1.83 22.57
CA ALA A 399 -6.76 1.51 21.65
C ALA A 399 -5.94 2.73 21.18
N PHE A 400 -6.48 3.94 21.27
CA PHE A 400 -5.89 5.12 20.65
C PHE A 400 -5.53 6.27 21.59
N GLU A 401 -5.90 6.26 22.88
CA GLU A 401 -5.58 7.35 23.81
C GLU A 401 -4.08 7.75 23.78
N GLY A 402 -3.77 8.99 23.40
CA GLY A 402 -2.40 9.51 23.25
C GLY A 402 -1.69 9.14 21.94
N ALA A 403 -2.42 8.68 20.92
CA ALA A 403 -1.92 8.43 19.58
C ALA A 403 -1.28 9.67 18.94
N LEU A 404 -1.86 10.86 19.14
CA LEU A 404 -1.34 12.10 18.59
C LEU A 404 0.00 12.48 19.21
N ASP A 405 0.12 12.39 20.53
CA ASP A 405 1.37 12.70 21.24
C ASP A 405 2.47 11.69 20.87
N ILE A 406 2.13 10.40 20.82
CA ILE A 406 3.04 9.35 20.34
C ILE A 406 3.48 9.63 18.90
N TYR A 407 2.56 10.02 18.01
CA TYR A 407 2.86 10.37 16.62
C TYR A 407 3.81 11.57 16.53
N ARG A 408 3.50 12.66 17.24
CA ARG A 408 4.34 13.87 17.28
C ARG A 408 5.74 13.59 17.83
N ASN A 409 5.83 12.84 18.93
CA ASN A 409 7.10 12.41 19.54
C ASN A 409 7.91 11.49 18.62
N ILE A 410 7.25 10.59 17.88
CA ILE A 410 7.93 9.82 16.83
C ILE A 410 8.47 10.77 15.76
N VAL A 411 7.68 11.71 15.25
CA VAL A 411 8.07 12.60 14.14
C VAL A 411 9.20 13.57 14.53
N SER A 412 9.20 14.08 15.76
CA SER A 412 10.22 15.03 16.26
C SER A 412 11.51 14.34 16.73
N GLY A 413 11.42 13.11 17.23
CA GLY A 413 12.57 12.37 17.78
C GLY A 413 13.41 11.64 16.72
N GLU A 414 14.39 10.86 17.19
CA GLU A 414 15.26 10.04 16.33
C GLU A 414 14.50 8.95 15.54
N VAL A 415 13.33 8.55 16.05
CA VAL A 415 12.40 7.64 15.34
C VAL A 415 11.79 8.34 14.11
N GLY A 416 11.79 9.66 14.03
CA GLY A 416 11.29 10.46 12.90
C GLY A 416 12.19 10.32 11.68
N LYS A 417 13.51 10.26 11.91
CA LYS A 417 14.50 9.85 10.89
C LYS A 417 14.17 8.44 10.36
N ASN A 418 13.68 7.53 11.20
CA ASN A 418 13.24 6.20 10.78
C ASN A 418 11.90 6.16 10.04
N LEU A 419 11.05 7.20 10.18
CA LEU A 419 9.83 7.38 9.37
C LEU A 419 10.12 8.00 8.01
N SER A 420 11.04 8.95 7.89
CA SER A 420 11.41 9.53 6.58
C SER A 420 12.02 8.47 5.66
N VAL A 421 12.74 7.50 6.22
CA VAL A 421 13.23 6.27 5.56
C VAL A 421 12.09 5.41 4.99
N MET A 422 10.83 5.57 5.43
CA MET A 422 9.66 4.89 4.85
C MET A 422 9.02 5.65 3.67
N VAL A 423 9.49 6.87 3.39
CA VAL A 423 9.02 7.67 2.25
C VAL A 423 9.63 7.13 0.96
N THR A 424 8.83 7.19 -0.10
CA THR A 424 9.22 6.71 -1.44
C THR A 424 10.27 7.63 -2.06
N LYS A 425 11.40 7.05 -2.48
CA LYS A 425 12.54 7.77 -3.07
C LYS A 425 12.20 8.35 -4.45
N HIS A 426 12.84 9.47 -4.80
CA HIS A 426 12.73 10.18 -6.10
C HIS A 426 11.29 10.40 -6.61
N LYS A 427 10.34 10.61 -5.69
CA LYS A 427 8.93 10.84 -6.03
C LYS A 427 8.73 12.28 -6.54
N VAL A 428 8.55 12.43 -7.85
CA VAL A 428 8.15 13.70 -8.49
C VAL A 428 6.63 13.84 -8.45
N GLN A 429 6.13 15.07 -8.34
CA GLN A 429 4.68 15.35 -8.39
C GLN A 429 4.22 15.50 -9.86
N PRO A 430 3.03 15.02 -10.25
CA PRO A 430 2.54 15.17 -11.60
C PRO A 430 2.27 16.64 -11.98
N SER A 431 2.41 16.94 -13.27
CA SER A 431 1.94 18.20 -13.87
C SER A 431 0.42 18.37 -13.72
N PRO A 432 -0.11 19.61 -13.77
CA PRO A 432 -1.54 19.87 -13.73
C PRO A 432 -2.34 19.14 -14.82
N GLU A 433 -1.77 18.99 -16.02
CA GLU A 433 -2.38 18.26 -17.13
C GLU A 433 -2.55 16.77 -16.80
N VAL A 434 -1.46 16.11 -16.40
CA VAL A 434 -1.46 14.69 -16.03
C VAL A 434 -2.34 14.44 -14.81
N ALA A 435 -2.34 15.35 -13.85
CA ALA A 435 -3.24 15.29 -12.70
C ALA A 435 -4.72 15.36 -13.13
N ARG A 436 -5.08 16.21 -14.10
CA ARG A 436 -6.44 16.29 -14.64
C ARG A 436 -6.84 15.01 -15.38
N ILE A 437 -5.97 14.49 -16.25
CA ILE A 437 -6.20 13.23 -17.00
C ILE A 437 -6.45 12.07 -16.01
N MET A 438 -5.59 11.93 -15.01
CA MET A 438 -5.69 10.83 -14.05
C MET A 438 -6.86 10.99 -13.07
N LYS A 439 -7.25 12.22 -12.70
CA LYS A 439 -8.46 12.48 -11.91
C LYS A 439 -9.74 12.02 -12.62
N ASP A 440 -9.85 12.29 -13.92
CA ASP A 440 -10.98 11.79 -14.73
C ASP A 440 -10.94 10.27 -14.86
N TYR A 441 -9.78 9.69 -15.19
CA TYR A 441 -9.63 8.23 -15.29
C TYR A 441 -9.96 7.50 -13.97
N MET A 442 -9.65 8.11 -12.82
CA MET A 442 -9.94 7.59 -11.48
C MET A 442 -11.24 8.17 -10.88
N ARG A 443 -12.21 8.64 -11.70
CA ARG A 443 -13.42 9.34 -11.23
C ARG A 443 -14.18 8.61 -10.12
N LEU A 444 -14.34 7.28 -10.20
CA LEU A 444 -15.03 6.52 -9.15
C LEU A 444 -14.28 6.57 -7.81
N GLU A 445 -12.95 6.45 -7.82
CA GLU A 445 -12.10 6.55 -6.63
C GLU A 445 -12.18 7.95 -6.01
N TYR A 446 -12.27 9.01 -6.83
CA TYR A 446 -12.49 10.37 -6.32
C TYR A 446 -13.89 10.55 -5.71
N ILE A 447 -14.95 9.98 -6.32
CA ILE A 447 -16.30 10.01 -5.73
C ILE A 447 -16.34 9.26 -4.39
N PHE A 448 -15.53 8.20 -4.22
CA PHE A 448 -15.37 7.52 -2.94
C PHE A 448 -14.54 8.33 -1.93
N TYR A 449 -13.41 8.89 -2.37
CA TYR A 449 -12.52 9.69 -1.52
C TYR A 449 -13.23 10.93 -0.96
N GLU A 450 -13.97 11.69 -1.78
CA GLU A 450 -14.72 12.87 -1.31
C GLU A 450 -15.89 12.50 -0.40
N PHE A 451 -16.52 11.33 -0.59
CA PHE A 451 -17.51 10.78 0.36
C PHE A 451 -16.85 10.49 1.73
N ILE A 452 -15.70 9.83 1.75
CA ILE A 452 -14.96 9.56 2.98
C ILE A 452 -14.53 10.86 3.67
N LYS A 453 -13.97 11.81 2.90
CA LYS A 453 -13.55 13.12 3.41
C LYS A 453 -14.71 13.90 4.03
N THR A 454 -15.86 13.93 3.37
CA THR A 454 -17.08 14.58 3.88
C THR A 454 -17.55 13.92 5.18
N ARG A 455 -17.52 12.58 5.28
CA ARG A 455 -17.86 11.85 6.51
C ARG A 455 -16.85 12.12 7.63
N PHE A 456 -15.55 12.11 7.32
CA PHE A 456 -14.48 12.40 8.26
C PHE A 456 -14.56 13.83 8.83
N HIS A 457 -14.75 14.84 7.97
CA HIS A 457 -14.92 16.23 8.39
C HIS A 457 -16.24 16.50 9.12
N THR A 458 -17.26 15.68 8.91
CA THR A 458 -18.51 15.76 9.67
C THR A 458 -18.32 15.17 11.06
N LEU A 459 -17.76 13.96 11.16
CA LEU A 459 -17.40 13.34 12.44
C LEU A 459 -16.43 14.22 13.26
N LYS A 460 -15.39 14.81 12.63
CA LYS A 460 -14.46 15.74 13.27
C LYS A 460 -15.20 16.90 13.96
N ARG A 461 -16.20 17.50 13.28
CA ARG A 461 -17.04 18.59 13.82
C ARG A 461 -17.99 18.12 14.92
N GLU A 462 -18.61 16.96 14.74
CA GLU A 462 -19.50 16.34 15.75
C GLU A 462 -18.77 16.03 17.06
N LEU A 463 -17.49 15.68 16.98
CA LEU A 463 -16.61 15.44 18.12
C LEU A 463 -15.96 16.72 18.69
N GLY A 464 -16.26 17.91 18.14
CA GLY A 464 -15.72 19.19 18.61
C GLY A 464 -14.22 19.40 18.33
N ILE A 465 -13.63 18.64 17.39
CA ILE A 465 -12.20 18.73 17.07
C ILE A 465 -11.99 19.86 16.05
N SER A 466 -11.11 20.82 16.38
CA SER A 466 -10.72 21.95 15.52
C SER A 466 -9.52 21.67 14.63
#